data_AF-A0A916IFZ2-F1
#
_entry.id   AF-A0A916IFZ2-F1
#
_cell.length_a   1.000
_cell.length_b   1.000
_cell.length_c   1.000
_cell.angle_alpha   90.00
_cell.angle_beta   90.00
_cell.angle_gamma   90.00
#
_symmetry.space_group_name_H-M   'P 1'
#
loop_
_entity.id
_entity.type
_entity.pdbx_description
1 polymer ?
#
loop_
_entity_poly.entity_id
_entity_poly.type
_entity_poly.pdbx_seq_one_letter_code
_entity_poly.pdbx_strand_id
1 'polypeptide(L)'
;MTRILTRRTPQVARERLEYEGVHPLLARLFAARGIARAADLDTALSALLDPSLLKGAAEAATLLADAIAAKRRLLIVADYDCD
;
A
#
# COMPACT_ATOMS: atom_id res chain seq x y z
N MET A 1 -7.44 15.81 -27.82
CA MET A 1 -8.83 15.33 -27.60
C MET A 1 -8.81 14.24 -26.54
N THR A 2 -9.59 14.37 -25.47
CA THR A 2 -9.67 13.36 -24.40
C THR A 2 -10.38 12.11 -24.91
N ARG A 3 -9.76 10.93 -24.76
CA ARG A 3 -10.32 9.64 -25.20
C ARG A 3 -10.84 8.87 -23.99
N ILE A 4 -12.15 8.62 -23.95
CA ILE A 4 -12.78 7.80 -22.91
C ILE A 4 -12.71 6.34 -23.36
N LEU A 5 -12.12 5.48 -22.52
CA LEU A 5 -11.95 4.05 -22.79
C LEU A 5 -12.58 3.23 -21.67
N THR A 6 -13.27 2.15 -22.03
CA THR A 6 -13.75 1.16 -21.07
C THR A 6 -12.60 0.25 -20.65
N ARG A 7 -12.33 0.17 -19.34
CA ARG A 7 -11.33 -0.76 -18.80
C ARG A 7 -11.85 -2.20 -18.81
N ARG A 8 -10.98 -3.15 -19.15
CA ARG A 8 -11.27 -4.58 -19.02
C ARG A 8 -11.47 -4.92 -17.54
N THR A 9 -12.52 -5.68 -17.24
CA THR A 9 -12.76 -6.20 -15.89
C THR A 9 -12.39 -7.68 -15.85
N PRO A 10 -11.37 -8.10 -15.09
CA PRO A 10 -11.08 -9.52 -14.88
C PRO A 10 -12.24 -10.20 -14.15
N GLN A 11 -12.85 -11.20 -14.78
CA GLN A 11 -14.04 -11.88 -14.26
C GLN A 11 -13.77 -12.56 -12.92
N VAL A 12 -12.64 -13.28 -12.81
CA VAL A 12 -12.25 -14.00 -11.58
C VAL A 12 -12.13 -13.05 -10.38
N ALA A 13 -11.50 -11.88 -10.58
CA ALA A 13 -11.36 -10.88 -9.52
C ALA A 13 -12.73 -10.31 -9.10
N ARG A 14 -13.60 -10.02 -10.08
CA ARG A 14 -14.95 -9.52 -9.81
C ARG A 14 -15.78 -10.53 -9.01
N GLU A 15 -15.85 -11.77 -9.46
CA GLU A 15 -16.60 -12.84 -8.79
C GLU A 15 -16.06 -13.10 -7.38
N ARG A 16 -14.73 -13.04 -7.21
CA ARG A 16 -14.11 -13.19 -5.90
C ARG A 16 -14.50 -12.06 -4.95
N LEU A 17 -14.50 -10.81 -5.41
CA LEU A 17 -14.93 -9.66 -4.60
C LEU A 17 -16.42 -9.76 -4.24
N GLU A 18 -17.27 -10.16 -5.18
CA GLU A 18 -18.70 -10.39 -4.93
C GLU A 18 -18.91 -11.48 -3.85
N TYR A 19 -18.16 -12.58 -3.93
CA TYR A 19 -18.18 -13.65 -2.93
C TYR A 19 -17.75 -13.16 -1.53
N GLU A 20 -16.85 -12.17 -1.47
CA GLU A 20 -16.39 -11.56 -0.22
C GLU A 20 -17.32 -10.48 0.33
N GLY A 21 -18.51 -10.33 -0.25
CA GLY A 21 -19.53 -9.39 0.20
C GLY A 21 -19.36 -7.98 -0.36
N VAL A 22 -18.46 -7.77 -1.32
CA VAL A 22 -18.35 -6.48 -2.02
C VAL A 22 -19.53 -6.34 -2.97
N HIS A 23 -20.22 -5.19 -2.92
CA HIS A 23 -21.36 -4.92 -3.79
C HIS A 23 -21.00 -5.09 -5.29
N PRO A 24 -21.85 -5.73 -6.13
CA PRO A 24 -21.50 -6.09 -7.52
C PRO A 24 -20.99 -4.92 -8.38
N LEU A 25 -21.55 -3.72 -8.19
CA LEU A 25 -21.06 -2.52 -8.87
C LEU A 25 -19.62 -2.17 -8.46
N LEU A 26 -19.31 -2.24 -7.17
CA LEU A 26 -17.98 -1.95 -6.63
C LEU A 26 -16.98 -3.04 -7.02
N ALA A 27 -17.38 -4.31 -6.96
CA ALA A 27 -16.56 -5.44 -7.40
C ALA A 27 -16.10 -5.27 -8.86
N ARG A 28 -17.00 -4.83 -9.76
CA ARG A 28 -16.65 -4.52 -11.16
C ARG A 28 -15.66 -3.34 -11.26
N LEU A 29 -15.86 -2.27 -10.48
CA LEU A 29 -14.98 -1.09 -10.50
C LEU A 29 -13.58 -1.37 -9.93
N PHE A 30 -13.50 -2.17 -8.87
CA PHE A 30 -12.26 -2.58 -8.21
C PHE A 30 -11.48 -3.59 -9.05
N ALA A 31 -12.14 -4.62 -9.59
CA ALA A 31 -11.52 -5.55 -10.51
C ALA A 31 -10.95 -4.85 -11.75
N ALA A 32 -11.66 -3.86 -12.30
CA ALA A 32 -11.17 -3.04 -13.41
C ALA A 32 -9.99 -2.10 -13.04
N ARG A 33 -9.67 -1.97 -11.74
CA ARG A 33 -8.51 -1.26 -11.20
C ARG A 33 -7.39 -2.20 -10.74
N GLY A 34 -7.55 -3.51 -10.89
CA GLY A 34 -6.55 -4.51 -10.51
C GLY A 34 -6.66 -5.00 -9.06
N ILE A 35 -7.69 -4.59 -8.32
CA ILE A 35 -7.97 -5.10 -6.98
C ILE A 35 -8.62 -6.48 -7.09
N ALA A 36 -8.12 -7.47 -6.35
CA ALA A 36 -8.53 -8.87 -6.48
C ALA A 36 -9.16 -9.45 -5.22
N ARG A 37 -8.89 -8.85 -4.05
CA ARG A 37 -9.38 -9.27 -2.75
C ARG A 37 -10.02 -8.09 -2.02
N ALA A 38 -11.03 -8.35 -1.21
CA ALA A 38 -11.59 -7.33 -0.32
C ALA A 38 -10.54 -6.81 0.68
N ALA A 39 -9.59 -7.67 1.08
CA ALA A 39 -8.48 -7.30 1.94
C ALA A 39 -7.54 -6.24 1.33
N ASP A 40 -7.45 -6.15 0.00
CA ASP A 40 -6.63 -5.14 -0.68
C ASP A 40 -7.21 -3.71 -0.51
N LEU A 41 -8.45 -3.60 0.02
CA LEU A 41 -9.13 -2.35 0.30
C LEU A 41 -8.96 -1.90 1.76
N ASP A 42 -8.29 -2.70 2.60
CA ASP A 42 -8.09 -2.37 4.00
C ASP A 42 -7.03 -1.27 4.13
N THR A 43 -7.45 -0.14 4.69
CA THR A 43 -6.59 1.03 4.92
C THR A 43 -6.11 1.14 6.36
N ALA A 44 -6.38 0.14 7.21
CA ALA A 44 -5.90 0.11 8.57
C ALA A 44 -4.37 0.02 8.61
N LEU A 45 -3.75 0.65 9.61
CA LEU A 45 -2.29 0.60 9.78
C LEU A 45 -1.77 -0.82 9.96
N SER A 46 -2.60 -1.72 10.53
CA SER A 46 -2.30 -3.15 10.68
C SER A 46 -2.24 -3.92 9.37
N ALA A 47 -2.78 -3.37 8.28
CA ALA A 47 -2.70 -3.97 6.95
C ALA A 47 -1.40 -3.62 6.22
N LEU A 48 -0.57 -2.73 6.78
CA LEU A 48 0.76 -2.45 6.24
C LEU A 48 1.65 -3.69 6.31
N LEU A 49 2.55 -3.80 5.32
CA LEU A 49 3.60 -4.78 5.34
C LEU A 49 4.51 -4.58 6.56
N ASP A 50 5.02 -5.69 7.10
CA ASP A 50 5.95 -5.66 8.22
C ASP A 50 7.21 -4.84 7.85
N PRO A 51 7.62 -3.84 8.66
CA PRO A 51 8.80 -3.02 8.38
C PRO A 51 10.09 -3.83 8.23
N SER A 52 10.17 -5.03 8.83
CA SER A 52 11.32 -5.93 8.68
C SER A 52 11.52 -6.43 7.24
N LEU A 53 10.48 -6.35 6.40
CA LEU A 53 10.59 -6.66 4.96
C LEU A 53 11.35 -5.58 4.19
N LEU A 54 11.50 -4.38 4.74
CA LEU A 54 12.28 -3.32 4.12
C LEU A 54 13.77 -3.61 4.33
N LYS A 55 14.47 -3.84 3.21
CA LYS A 55 15.90 -4.16 3.21
C LYS A 55 16.69 -3.09 3.97
N GLY A 56 17.47 -3.51 4.97
CA GLY A 56 18.33 -2.62 5.76
C GLY A 56 17.61 -1.89 6.90
N ALA A 57 16.29 -2.09 7.09
CA ALA A 57 15.54 -1.37 8.09
C ALA A 57 15.98 -1.70 9.52
N ALA A 58 16.29 -2.97 9.81
CA ALA A 58 16.72 -3.40 11.14
C ALA A 58 18.10 -2.82 11.53
N GLU A 59 19.05 -2.85 10.60
CA GLU A 59 20.39 -2.30 10.79
C GLU A 59 20.34 -0.77 10.94
N ALA A 60 19.55 -0.09 10.10
CA ALA A 60 19.35 1.36 10.21
C ALA A 60 18.65 1.75 11.52
N ALA A 61 17.65 0.99 11.96
CA ALA A 61 16.96 1.23 13.23
C ALA A 61 17.90 1.11 14.43
N THR A 62 18.78 0.10 14.43
CA THR A 62 19.80 -0.09 15.48
C THR A 62 20.78 1.08 15.51
N LEU A 63 21.33 1.46 14.35
CA LEU A 63 22.24 2.60 14.23
C LEU A 63 21.61 3.90 14.73
N LEU A 64 20.35 4.15 14.38
CA LEU A 64 19.61 5.33 14.81
C LEU A 64 19.34 5.30 16.33
N ALA A 65 18.92 4.15 16.86
CA ALA A 65 18.68 3.98 18.29
C ALA A 65 19.96 4.23 19.11
N ASP A 66 21.09 3.70 18.69
CA ASP A 66 22.39 3.92 19.33
C ASP A 66 22.81 5.39 19.30
N ALA A 67 22.61 6.07 18.16
CA ALA A 67 22.93 7.49 18.02
C ALA A 67 22.02 8.37 18.92
N ILE A 68 20.74 8.02 19.06
CA ILE A 68 19.81 8.68 19.98
C ILE A 68 20.24 8.46 21.43
N ALA A 69 20.54 7.21 21.81
CA ALA A 69 20.99 6.87 23.16
C ALA A 69 22.28 7.62 23.55
N ALA A 70 23.20 7.76 22.60
CA ALA A 70 24.44 8.53 22.76
C ALA A 70 24.26 10.06 22.62
N LYS A 71 23.02 10.55 22.46
CA LYS A 71 22.68 11.98 22.29
C LYS A 71 23.49 12.68 21.19
N ARG A 72 23.73 11.97 20.08
CA ARG A 72 24.46 12.55 18.95
C ARG A 72 23.58 13.59 18.25
N ARG A 73 24.23 14.54 17.56
CA ARG A 73 23.50 15.49 16.70
C ARG A 73 23.04 14.74 15.45
N LEU A 74 21.75 14.83 15.15
CA LEU A 74 21.11 14.21 13.99
C LEU A 74 20.66 15.31 13.02
N LEU A 75 20.96 15.12 11.73
CA LEU A 75 20.46 15.96 10.63
C LEU A 75 19.62 15.06 9.73
N ILE A 76 18.34 15.39 9.56
CA ILE A 76 17.44 14.70 8.64
C ILE A 76 17.40 15.53 7.35
N VAL A 77 17.78 14.92 6.23
CA VAL A 77 17.69 15.51 4.91
C VAL A 77 16.63 14.74 4.14
N ALA A 78 15.60 15.42 3.69
CA ALA A 78 14.51 14.88 2.87
C ALA A 78 14.46 15.63 1.54
N ASP A 79 13.78 15.06 0.55
CA ASP A 79 13.48 15.76 -0.69
C ASP A 79 12.45 16.88 -0.44
N TYR A 80 12.31 17.80 -1.40
CA TYR A 80 11.48 19.00 -1.27
C TYR A 80 10.02 18.79 -1.74
N ASP A 81 9.72 17.67 -2.38
CA ASP A 81 8.37 17.33 -2.82
C ASP A 81 7.52 16.71 -1.71
N CYS A 82 6.21 16.63 -1.97
CA CYS A 82 5.27 15.97 -1.09
C CYS A 82 5.07 14.54 -1.57
N ASP A 83 5.38 13.57 -0.71
CA ASP A 83 5.02 12.16 -0.85
C ASP A 83 3.56 11.88 -0.46
#